data_AF-A0A1S8TUI1-F1
#
_entry.id   AF-A0A1S8TUI1-F1
#
_cell.length_a   1.000
_cell.length_b   1.000
_cell.length_c   1.000
_cell.angle_alpha   90.00
_cell.angle_beta   90.00
_cell.angle_gamma   90.00
#
_symmetry.space_group_name_H-M   'P 1'
#
loop_
_entity.id
_entity.type
_entity.pdbx_description
1 polymer ?
#
loop_
_entity_poly.entity_id
_entity_poly.type
_entity_poly.pdbx_seq_one_letter_code
_entity_poly.pdbx_strand_id
1 'polypeptide(L)' 'MVIGTGISKEEIKESFKLYSTMELMNIKPIGTPYKSKALLGDKIWVDILDDDTSQYIAYLVLEVGIEEMNVRSFGFREYR' A
#
# COMPACT_ATOMS: atom_id res chain seq x y z
N MET A 1 9.97 -18.20 29.28
CA MET A 1 9.40 -18.64 27.99
C MET A 1 7.89 -18.70 28.14
N VAL A 2 7.21 -17.59 27.84
CA VAL A 2 5.78 -17.53 27.61
C VAL A 2 5.64 -16.58 26.43
N ILE A 3 5.58 -17.14 25.23
CA ILE A 3 5.36 -16.38 24.00
C ILE A 3 3.85 -16.29 23.86
N GLY A 4 3.28 -15.21 24.40
CA GLY A 4 1.85 -14.93 24.30
C GLY A 4 1.49 -14.72 22.84
N THR A 5 0.74 -15.66 22.29
CA THR A 5 0.00 -15.51 21.04
C THR A 5 -1.02 -14.40 21.21
N GLY A 6 -0.68 -13.19 20.77
CA GLY A 6 -1.56 -12.03 20.76
C GLY A 6 -1.54 -11.37 19.39
N ILE A 7 -1.84 -12.13 18.33
CA ILE A 7 -2.35 -11.51 17.10
C ILE A 7 -3.82 -11.26 17.42
N SER A 8 -4.13 -10.05 17.85
CA SER A 8 -5.51 -9.68 18.08
C SER A 8 -6.28 -9.90 16.79
N LYS A 9 -7.29 -10.77 16.87
CA LYS A 9 -8.18 -11.10 15.77
C LYS A 9 -9.25 -10.00 15.69
N GLU A 10 -8.83 -8.74 15.70
CA GLU A 10 -9.73 -7.62 15.48
C GLU A 10 -10.13 -7.64 14.01
N GLU A 11 -11.34 -8.14 13.75
CA GLU A 11 -11.93 -8.06 12.43
C GLU A 11 -12.11 -6.57 12.09
N ILE A 12 -11.32 -6.10 11.13
CA ILE A 12 -11.49 -4.77 10.56
C ILE A 12 -12.90 -4.75 9.97
N LYS A 13 -13.77 -3.87 10.48
CA LYS A 13 -15.13 -3.72 9.98
C LYS A 13 -15.07 -3.44 8.48
N GLU A 14 -15.68 -4.29 7.66
CA GLU A 14 -15.62 -4.17 6.19
C GLU A 14 -16.11 -2.82 5.64
N SER A 15 -16.97 -2.11 6.39
CA SER A 15 -17.42 -0.76 6.05
C SER A 15 -16.55 0.32 6.72
N PHE A 16 -15.28 0.42 6.34
CA PHE A 16 -14.43 1.54 6.74
C PHE A 16 -13.83 2.20 5.50
N LYS A 17 -13.69 3.53 5.58
CA LYS A 17 -13.05 4.32 4.54
C LYS A 17 -11.57 4.40 4.91
N LEU A 18 -10.68 4.07 3.98
CA LEU A 18 -9.23 4.06 4.20
C LEU A 18 -8.57 5.39 3.77
N TYR A 19 -9.06 5.97 2.69
CA TYR A 19 -8.45 7.15 2.07
C TYR A 19 -9.52 8.22 1.78
N SER A 20 -9.11 9.48 1.83
CA SER A 20 -9.96 10.62 1.52
C SER A 20 -9.90 10.96 0.03
N THR A 21 -8.70 10.99 -0.55
CA THR A 21 -8.43 11.33 -1.95
C THR A 21 -7.49 10.32 -2.60
N MET A 22 -7.56 10.20 -3.92
CA MET A 22 -6.62 9.44 -4.74
C MET A 22 -6.40 10.18 -6.05
N GLU A 23 -5.15 10.44 -6.40
CA GLU A 23 -4.77 11.20 -7.59
C GLU A 23 -3.75 10.42 -8.43
N LEU A 24 -3.90 10.47 -9.75
CA LEU A 24 -2.92 9.95 -10.69
C LEU A 24 -1.88 11.03 -10.99
N MET A 25 -0.62 10.75 -10.66
CA MET A 25 0.51 11.66 -10.81
C MET A 25 1.19 11.56 -12.19
N ASN A 26 0.80 10.59 -13.02
CA ASN A 26 1.39 10.37 -14.33
C ASN A 26 0.37 10.60 -15.46
N ILE A 27 0.84 11.24 -16.53
CA ILE A 27 0.04 11.48 -17.75
C ILE A 27 0.03 10.24 -18.65
N LYS A 28 1.07 9.41 -18.57
CA LYS A 28 1.25 8.17 -19.33
C LYS A 28 1.80 7.07 -18.42
N PRO A 29 1.42 5.80 -18.64
CA PRO A 29 1.91 4.68 -17.83
C PRO A 29 3.44 4.61 -17.82
N ILE A 30 4.00 4.32 -16.66
CA ILE A 30 5.44 4.18 -16.47
C ILE A 30 5.80 2.73 -16.78
N GLY A 31 6.55 2.53 -17.86
CA GLY A 31 7.01 1.22 -18.28
C GLY A 31 8.32 0.81 -17.61
N THR A 32 8.31 -0.33 -16.94
CA THR A 32 9.51 -0.93 -16.34
C THR A 32 9.80 -2.27 -17.02
N PRO A 33 11.02 -2.46 -17.55
CA PRO A 33 11.38 -3.72 -18.20
C PRO A 33 11.43 -4.86 -17.17
N TYR A 34 10.70 -5.93 -17.44
CA TYR A 34 10.70 -7.15 -16.64
C TYR A 34 10.80 -8.38 -17.55
N LYS A 35 11.95 -9.04 -17.48
CA LYS A 35 12.32 -10.14 -18.40
C LYS A 35 12.21 -9.66 -19.87
N SER A 36 11.39 -10.31 -20.67
CA SER A 36 11.18 -10.00 -22.10
C SER A 36 10.01 -9.05 -22.37
N LYS A 37 9.34 -8.54 -21.32
CA LYS A 37 8.16 -7.67 -21.45
C LYS A 37 8.35 -6.40 -20.64
N ALA A 38 7.56 -5.36 -20.91
CA ALA A 38 7.45 -4.18 -20.05
C ALA A 38 6.20 -4.32 -19.18
N LEU A 39 6.36 -4.12 -17.87
CA LEU A 39 5.24 -3.92 -16.95
C LEU A 39 4.90 -2.44 -16.95
N LEU A 40 3.61 -2.13 -17.00
CA LEU A 40 3.12 -0.76 -16.94
C LEU A 40 2.53 -0.55 -15.56
N GLY A 41 2.93 0.54 -14.91
CA GLY A 41 2.34 0.98 -13.65
C GLY A 41 2.05 2.47 -13.70
N ASP A 42 1.10 2.89 -12.87
CA ASP A 42 0.76 4.30 -12.67
C ASP A 42 1.33 4.79 -11.35
N LYS A 43 1.71 6.07 -11.31
CA LYS A 43 2.12 6.69 -10.05
C LYS A 43 0.88 7.31 -9.43
N ILE A 44 0.49 6.81 -8.26
CA ILE A 44 -0.67 7.32 -7.53
C ILE A 44 -0.26 8.01 -6.24
N TRP A 45 -0.96 9.11 -5.94
CA TRP A 45 -0.98 9.77 -4.65
C TRP A 45 -2.28 9.39 -3.94
N VAL A 46 -2.21 9.14 -2.63
CA VAL A 46 -3.37 8.75 -1.83
C VAL A 46 -3.27 9.42 -0.47
N ASP A 47 -4.29 10.19 -0.08
CA ASP A 47 -4.39 10.76 1.26
C ASP A 47 -5.13 9.78 2.17
N ILE A 48 -4.41 9.20 3.13
CA ILE A 48 -4.97 8.28 4.13
C ILE A 48 -5.73 9.07 5.20
N LEU A 49 -6.80 8.48 5.73
CA LEU A 49 -7.56 9.08 6.83
C LEU A 49 -6.80 8.99 8.17
N ASP A 50 -7.04 9.96 9.07
CA ASP A 50 -6.33 10.08 10.35
C ASP A 50 -6.83 9.13 11.44
N ASP A 51 -7.70 8.17 11.11
CA ASP A 51 -8.16 7.17 12.08
C ASP A 51 -7.09 6.12 12.36
N ASP A 52 -7.07 5.60 13.59
CA ASP A 52 -6.05 4.66 14.06
C ASP A 52 -5.92 3.42 13.17
N THR A 53 -7.03 2.96 12.58
CA THR A 53 -7.05 1.78 11.70
C THR A 53 -6.44 2.09 10.34
N SER A 54 -6.81 3.20 9.72
CA SER A 54 -6.26 3.65 8.45
C SER A 54 -4.77 3.94 8.56
N GLN A 55 -4.32 4.59 9.64
CA GLN A 55 -2.91 4.83 9.90
C GLN A 55 -2.15 3.53 10.12
N TYR A 56 -2.69 2.59 10.90
CA TYR A 56 -2.08 1.27 11.07
C TYR A 56 -1.88 0.53 9.74
N ILE A 57 -2.91 0.53 8.88
CA ILE A 57 -2.83 -0.08 7.55
C ILE A 57 -1.82 0.63 6.66
N ALA A 58 -1.76 1.96 6.71
CA ALA A 58 -0.78 2.74 5.97
C ALA A 58 0.66 2.40 6.39
N TYR A 59 0.93 2.26 7.70
CA TYR A 59 2.23 1.82 8.19
C TYR A 59 2.59 0.41 7.72
N LEU A 60 1.65 -0.53 7.76
CA LEU A 60 1.87 -1.88 7.22
C LEU A 60 2.20 -1.84 5.72
N VAL A 61 1.47 -1.03 4.98
CA VAL A 61 1.66 -0.80 3.55
C VAL A 61 3.01 -0.18 3.21
N LEU A 62 3.51 0.74 4.05
CA LEU A 62 4.85 1.33 3.88
C LEU A 62 5.94 0.27 3.98
N GLU A 63 5.76 -0.72 4.85
CA GLU A 63 6.74 -1.79 5.07
C GLU A 63 6.66 -2.89 4.00
N VAL A 64 5.45 -3.30 3.62
CA VAL A 64 5.24 -4.47 2.73
C VAL A 64 5.15 -4.07 1.25
N GLY A 65 4.81 -2.81 0.96
CA GLY A 65 4.47 -2.30 -0.36
C GLY A 65 3.01 -2.59 -0.75
N ILE A 66 2.50 -1.86 -1.74
CA ILE A 66 1.13 -2.04 -2.26
C ILE A 66 1.16 -2.77 -3.60
N GLU A 67 0.14 -3.59 -3.84
CA GLU A 67 -0.08 -4.36 -5.06
C GLU A 67 0.91 -5.53 -5.18
N GLU A 68 1.40 -5.77 -6.39
CA GLU A 68 2.16 -6.94 -6.76
C GLU A 68 3.61 -6.56 -7.08
N MET A 69 4.49 -7.56 -7.03
CA MET A 69 5.92 -7.40 -7.34
C MET A 69 6.70 -6.46 -6.40
N ASN A 70 6.25 -6.28 -5.16
CA ASN A 70 6.99 -5.52 -4.13
C ASN A 70 8.44 -5.98 -3.95
N VAL A 71 8.69 -7.29 -4.05
CA VAL A 71 10.05 -7.88 -4.02
C VAL A 71 10.97 -7.34 -5.14
N ARG A 72 10.41 -6.74 -6.20
CA ARG A 72 11.13 -6.22 -7.37
C ARG A 72 11.01 -4.70 -7.52
N SER A 73 10.86 -3.98 -6.42
CA SER A 73 10.85 -2.50 -6.42
C SER A 73 9.60 -1.85 -7.02
N PHE A 74 8.50 -2.59 -7.20
CA PHE A 74 7.19 -2.03 -7.49
C PHE A 74 6.42 -1.78 -6.19
N GLY A 75 5.46 -0.86 -6.17
CA GLY A 75 4.59 -0.68 -5.00
C GLY A 75 5.21 0.00 -3.78
N PHE A 76 6.48 0.42 -3.84
CA PHE A 76 7.13 1.20 -2.78
C PHE A 76 6.53 2.60 -2.68
N ARG A 77 6.32 3.04 -1.45
CA ARG A 77 5.60 4.28 -1.11
C ARG A 77 6.51 5.16 -0.28
N GLU A 78 6.44 6.45 -0.54
CA GLU A 78 7.01 7.49 0.31
C GLU A 78 5.87 8.10 1.13
N TYR A 79 6.11 8.36 2.41
CA TYR A 79 5.21 9.16 3.23
C TYR A 79 5.68 10.62 3.22
N ARG A 80 4.75 11.57 3.26
CA ARG A 80 5.05 13.00 3.39
C ARG A 80 4.14 13.64 4.40
#